data_AF-A0A924JPI3-F1
#
_entry.id   AF-A0A924JPI3-F1
#
_cell.length_a   1.000
_cell.length_b   1.000
_cell.length_c   1.000
_cell.angle_alpha   90.00
_cell.angle_beta   90.00
_cell.angle_gamma   90.00
#
_symmetry.space_group_name_H-M   'P 1'
#
loop_
_entity.id
_entity.type
_entity.pdbx_description
1 polymer ?
#
loop_
_entity_poly.entity_id
_entity_poly.type
_entity_poly.pdbx_seq_one_letter_code
_entity_poly.pdbx_strand_id
1 'polypeptide(L)'
;MAEMQSKENSHTKRGIQRSKKLTTKVDLTPMVDLGFLLITFFIFTTTLSEPKAMKLNMPDKYTGNNPLLIGNNKVLTILPAGQNKLFYYFGEQPSTMLETNYSADGLRKIILNKKRKSHNSMVMGSKLWY
;
A
#
# COMPACT_ATOMS: atom_id res chain seq x y z
N MET A 1 20.21 -18.84 22.46
CA MET A 1 21.63 -18.95 22.05
C MET A 1 21.82 -20.30 21.38
N ALA A 2 22.28 -20.28 20.13
CA ALA A 2 22.54 -21.49 19.36
C ALA A 2 24.04 -21.77 19.37
N GLU A 3 24.48 -22.61 20.30
CA GLU A 3 25.89 -22.93 20.54
C GLU A 3 26.22 -24.34 20.00
N MET A 4 27.31 -24.47 19.25
CA MET A 4 27.87 -25.78 18.89
C MET A 4 28.87 -26.26 19.95
N GLN A 5 28.60 -27.39 20.59
CA GLN A 5 29.56 -28.03 21.49
C GLN A 5 30.60 -28.82 20.69
N SER A 6 31.85 -28.35 20.66
CA SER A 6 32.99 -29.10 20.16
C SER A 6 33.40 -30.18 21.18
N LYS A 7 33.19 -31.46 20.86
CA LYS A 7 33.70 -32.58 21.67
C LYS A 7 35.23 -32.64 21.58
N GLU A 8 35.92 -32.38 22.69
CA GLU A 8 37.36 -32.65 22.80
C GLU A 8 37.60 -34.14 23.04
N ASN A 9 38.08 -34.86 22.02
CA ASN A 9 38.65 -36.20 22.21
C ASN A 9 40.06 -36.07 22.82
N SER A 10 40.16 -36.20 24.14
CA SER A 10 41.43 -36.14 24.87
C SER A 10 41.94 -37.54 25.25
N HIS A 11 42.51 -38.26 24.28
CA HIS A 11 43.48 -39.31 24.60
C HIS A 11 44.87 -38.69 24.66
N THR A 12 45.40 -38.39 25.85
CA THR A 12 46.85 -38.15 25.99
C THR A 12 47.43 -38.58 27.33
N LYS A 13 48.57 -39.28 27.22
CA LYS A 13 49.43 -39.83 28.26
C LYS A 13 49.99 -38.75 29.21
N ARG A 14 50.22 -39.16 30.47
CA ARG A 14 50.85 -38.40 31.56
C ARG A 14 52.17 -37.74 31.11
N GLY A 15 52.30 -36.42 31.30
CA GLY A 15 53.63 -35.79 31.45
C GLY A 15 53.88 -34.44 30.76
N ILE A 16 53.03 -33.95 29.84
CA ILE A 16 53.27 -32.68 29.15
C ILE A 16 52.18 -31.68 29.54
N GLN A 17 52.57 -30.57 30.17
CA GLN A 17 51.68 -29.46 30.50
C GLN A 17 51.25 -28.77 29.19
N ARG A 18 50.21 -29.30 28.54
CA ARG A 18 49.62 -28.70 27.34
C ARG A 18 48.96 -27.38 27.73
N SER A 19 49.36 -26.29 27.07
CA SER A 19 48.65 -25.00 27.09
C SER A 19 47.15 -25.25 26.90
N LYS A 20 46.33 -24.67 27.79
CA LYS A 20 44.86 -24.72 27.70
C LYS A 20 44.45 -24.09 26.37
N LYS A 21 44.15 -24.90 25.36
CA LYS A 21 43.47 -24.43 24.16
C LYS A 21 42.07 -23.99 24.60
N LEU A 22 41.82 -22.68 24.63
CA LEU A 22 40.47 -22.16 24.77
C LEU A 22 39.68 -22.65 23.56
N THR A 23 38.75 -23.58 23.79
CA THR A 23 37.81 -24.00 22.74
C THR A 23 37.01 -22.75 22.33
N THR A 24 37.13 -22.35 21.06
CA THR A 24 36.35 -21.23 20.51
C THR A 24 34.93 -21.73 20.30
N LYS A 25 34.03 -21.37 21.22
CA LYS A 25 32.60 -21.62 21.09
C LYS A 25 32.09 -20.83 19.87
N VAL A 26 31.47 -21.52 18.92
CA VAL A 26 30.88 -20.89 17.72
C VAL A 26 29.41 -20.61 18.01
N ASP A 27 29.05 -19.33 18.04
CA ASP A 27 27.66 -18.88 18.17
C ASP A 27 27.02 -18.73 16.78
N LEU A 28 25.92 -19.44 16.55
CA LEU A 28 25.16 -19.38 15.31
C LEU A 28 23.97 -18.40 15.39
N THR A 29 23.82 -17.67 16.50
CA THR A 29 22.77 -16.65 16.67
C THR A 29 22.65 -15.67 15.48
N PRO A 30 23.73 -15.15 14.86
CA PRO A 30 23.60 -14.33 13.65
C PRO A 30 23.09 -15.08 12.42
N MET A 31 23.31 -16.40 12.34
CA MET A 31 22.81 -17.26 11.25
C MET A 31 21.32 -17.57 11.42
N VAL A 32 20.84 -17.72 12.66
CA VAL A 32 19.41 -17.91 12.97
C VAL A 32 18.60 -16.65 12.66
N ASP A 33 19.16 -15.48 12.95
CA ASP A 33 18.49 -14.19 12.73
C ASP A 33 18.33 -13.88 11.23
N LEU A 34 19.30 -14.27 10.39
CA LEU A 34 19.17 -14.21 8.92
C LEU A 34 18.02 -15.08 8.38
N GLY A 35 17.81 -16.27 8.97
CA GLY A 35 16.67 -17.12 8.60
C GLY A 35 15.33 -16.51 9.01
N PHE A 36 15.25 -15.92 10.19
CA PHE A 36 14.05 -15.24 10.67
C PHE A 36 13.73 -13.98 9.84
N LEU A 37 14.75 -13.24 9.41
CA LEU A 37 14.61 -12.12 8.48
C LEU A 37 14.02 -12.57 7.13
N LEU A 38 14.48 -13.70 6.59
CA LEU A 38 14.01 -14.21 5.30
C LEU A 38 12.57 -14.69 5.36
N ILE A 39 12.16 -15.41 6.41
CA ILE A 39 10.78 -15.87 6.56
C ILE A 39 9.82 -14.67 6.67
N THR A 40 10.17 -13.67 7.48
CA THR A 40 9.34 -12.45 7.62
C THR A 40 9.33 -11.62 6.35
N PHE A 41 10.46 -11.47 5.67
CA PHE A 41 10.54 -10.82 4.36
C PHE A 41 9.72 -11.54 3.29
N PHE A 42 9.78 -12.87 3.24
CA PHE A 42 8.99 -13.66 2.29
C PHE A 42 7.50 -13.57 2.58
N ILE A 43 7.07 -13.67 3.85
CA ILE A 43 5.66 -13.47 4.22
C ILE A 43 5.20 -12.03 3.90
N PHE A 44 6.03 -11.01 4.15
CA PHE A 44 5.65 -9.64 3.84
C PHE A 44 5.56 -9.38 2.34
N THR A 45 6.53 -9.87 1.56
CA THR A 45 6.53 -9.75 0.10
C THR A 45 5.39 -10.53 -0.56
N THR A 46 4.95 -11.67 -0.02
CA THR A 46 3.75 -12.35 -0.51
C THR A 46 2.50 -11.50 -0.28
N THR A 47 2.33 -10.88 0.89
CA THR A 47 1.16 -10.02 1.16
C THR A 47 1.08 -8.77 0.29
N LEU A 48 2.23 -8.20 -0.11
CA LEU A 48 2.27 -7.07 -1.04
C LEU A 48 1.94 -7.45 -2.48
N SER A 49 2.15 -8.71 -2.86
CA SER A 49 1.91 -9.22 -4.21
C SER A 49 0.44 -9.59 -4.44
N GLU A 50 -0.37 -9.67 -3.39
CA GLU A 50 -1.80 -9.92 -3.53
C GLU A 50 -2.51 -8.72 -4.18
N PRO A 51 -3.24 -8.90 -5.29
CA PRO A 51 -3.97 -7.82 -5.92
C PRO A 51 -5.10 -7.35 -5.00
N LYS A 52 -4.99 -6.12 -4.50
CA LYS A 52 -6.03 -5.50 -3.69
C LYS A 52 -7.23 -5.12 -4.56
N ALA A 53 -8.17 -6.05 -4.72
CA ALA A 53 -9.41 -5.80 -5.45
C ALA A 53 -10.33 -4.85 -4.64
N MET A 54 -10.74 -3.75 -5.27
CA MET A 54 -11.81 -2.90 -4.74
C MET A 54 -13.16 -3.46 -5.20
N LYS A 55 -14.11 -3.66 -4.28
CA LYS A 55 -15.48 -4.04 -4.64
C LYS A 55 -16.11 -2.90 -5.45
N LEU A 56 -16.35 -3.13 -6.74
CA LEU A 56 -17.03 -2.19 -7.62
C LEU A 56 -18.53 -2.47 -7.61
N ASN A 57 -19.30 -1.61 -6.97
CA ASN A 57 -20.76 -1.63 -7.10
C ASN A 57 -21.11 -0.95 -8.43
N MET A 58 -21.36 -1.73 -9.47
CA MET A 58 -21.88 -1.20 -10.73
C MET A 58 -23.35 -0.81 -10.53
N PRO A 59 -23.80 0.33 -11.07
CA PRO A 59 -25.22 0.65 -11.10
C PRO A 59 -25.98 -0.37 -11.96
N ASP A 60 -27.27 -0.55 -11.68
CA ASP A 60 -28.13 -1.40 -12.51
C ASP A 60 -28.10 -0.96 -13.97
N LYS A 61 -28.15 -1.93 -14.88
CA LYS A 61 -28.22 -1.65 -16.31
C LYS A 61 -29.52 -0.87 -16.56
N TYR A 62 -29.39 0.38 -16.98
CA TYR A 62 -30.53 1.19 -17.42
C TYR A 62 -31.25 0.49 -18.57
N THR A 63 -32.51 0.10 -18.37
CA THR A 63 -33.37 -0.53 -19.38
C THR A 63 -34.31 0.48 -20.09
N GLY A 64 -34.20 1.77 -19.78
CA GLY A 64 -35.00 2.83 -20.40
C GLY A 64 -34.18 3.75 -21.29
N ASN A 65 -34.79 4.25 -22.37
CA ASN A 65 -34.23 5.22 -23.32
C ASN A 65 -33.95 6.63 -22.73
N ASN A 66 -34.03 6.79 -21.41
CA ASN A 66 -33.77 8.08 -20.77
C ASN A 66 -32.29 8.13 -20.34
N PRO A 67 -31.45 8.94 -21.01
CA PRO A 67 -30.08 9.14 -20.55
C PRO A 67 -30.10 9.71 -19.14
N LEU A 68 -29.13 9.29 -18.32
CA LEU A 68 -28.83 9.91 -17.04
C LEU A 68 -28.48 11.39 -17.29
N LEU A 69 -29.46 12.28 -17.10
CA LEU A 69 -29.26 13.73 -17.21
C LEU A 69 -28.47 14.23 -15.99
N ILE A 70 -27.15 14.06 -16.05
CA ILE A 70 -26.22 14.57 -15.05
C ILE A 70 -25.83 15.98 -15.47
N GLY A 71 -26.24 17.00 -14.72
CA GLY A 71 -25.84 18.37 -15.01
C GLY A 71 -24.31 18.54 -14.94
N ASN A 72 -23.74 19.31 -15.87
CA ASN A 72 -22.28 19.47 -16.06
C ASN A 72 -21.53 19.84 -14.77
N ASN A 73 -22.16 20.59 -13.87
CA ASN A 73 -21.57 20.95 -12.57
C ASN A 73 -21.31 19.74 -11.65
N LYS A 74 -21.90 18.56 -11.90
CA LYS A 74 -21.70 17.35 -11.09
C LYS A 74 -20.57 16.45 -11.61
N VAL A 75 -20.00 16.75 -12.77
CA VAL A 75 -18.96 15.95 -13.42
C VAL A 75 -17.56 16.41 -12.97
N LEU A 76 -16.68 15.44 -12.70
CA LEU A 76 -15.25 15.61 -12.47
C LEU A 76 -14.54 14.65 -13.42
N THR A 77 -13.71 15.18 -14.31
CA THR A 77 -12.92 14.39 -15.24
C THR A 77 -11.47 14.37 -14.76
N ILE A 78 -10.87 13.19 -14.75
CA ILE A 78 -9.49 12.95 -14.31
C ILE A 78 -8.73 12.33 -15.48
N LEU A 79 -7.58 12.90 -15.81
CA LEU A 79 -6.71 12.52 -16.90
C LEU A 79 -5.34 12.13 -16.31
N PRO A 80 -5.06 10.82 -16.17
CA PRO A 80 -3.75 10.35 -15.74
C PRO A 80 -2.70 10.69 -16.79
N ALA A 81 -1.59 11.29 -16.37
CA ALA A 81 -0.43 11.55 -17.21
C ALA A 81 0.79 10.76 -16.72
N GLY A 82 1.87 10.79 -17.49
CA GLY A 82 3.15 10.24 -17.06
C GLY A 82 3.73 10.98 -15.85
N GLN A 83 4.78 10.41 -15.25
CA GLN A 83 5.56 11.04 -14.16
C GLN A 83 4.75 11.36 -12.88
N ASN A 84 3.78 10.51 -12.52
CA ASN A 84 2.99 10.65 -11.29
C ASN A 84 2.13 11.94 -11.24
N LYS A 85 1.84 12.51 -12.42
CA LYS A 85 1.02 13.71 -12.59
C LYS A 85 -0.39 13.32 -13.04
N LEU A 86 -1.37 14.06 -12.56
CA LEU A 86 -2.76 13.96 -12.97
C LEU A 86 -3.24 15.34 -13.37
N PHE A 87 -4.02 15.39 -14.43
CA PHE A 87 -4.79 16.57 -14.77
C PHE A 87 -6.25 16.34 -14.44
N TYR A 88 -6.94 17.37 -13.98
CA TYR A 88 -8.37 17.28 -13.71
C TYR A 88 -9.08 18.58 -14.07
N TYR A 89 -10.36 18.45 -14.40
CA TYR A 89 -11.25 19.59 -14.62
C TYR A 89 -12.69 19.24 -14.24
N PHE A 90 -13.51 20.27 -14.03
CA PHE A 90 -14.93 20.11 -13.71
C PHE A 90 -15.79 20.44 -14.91
N GLY A 91 -16.86 19.66 -15.12
CA GLY A 91 -17.76 19.85 -16.27
C GLY A 91 -17.14 19.45 -17.61
N GLU A 92 -17.47 20.20 -18.66
CA GLU A 92 -17.13 19.83 -20.04
C GLU A 92 -15.91 20.58 -20.60
N GLN A 93 -15.45 21.63 -19.93
CA GLN A 93 -14.45 22.52 -20.51
C GLN A 93 -13.01 22.17 -20.09
N PRO A 94 -12.16 21.65 -21.01
CA PRO A 94 -10.78 21.29 -20.70
C PRO A 94 -9.85 22.50 -20.52
N SER A 95 -10.29 23.72 -20.82
CA SER A 95 -9.48 24.93 -20.62
C SER A 95 -9.26 25.30 -19.15
N THR A 96 -10.01 24.70 -18.23
CA THR A 96 -9.88 24.91 -16.77
C THR A 96 -9.05 23.82 -16.08
N MET A 97 -8.21 23.12 -16.85
CA MET A 97 -7.43 21.99 -16.38
C MET A 97 -6.40 22.39 -15.33
N LEU A 98 -6.36 21.63 -14.24
CA LEU A 98 -5.43 21.82 -13.12
C LEU A 98 -4.59 20.56 -12.91
N GLU A 99 -3.34 20.74 -12.51
CA GLU A 99 -2.42 19.65 -12.19
C GLU A 99 -2.57 19.22 -10.72
N THR A 100 -2.54 17.91 -10.48
CA THR A 100 -2.49 17.31 -9.14
C THR A 100 -1.66 16.02 -9.17
N ASN A 101 -1.52 15.38 -8.01
CA ASN A 101 -0.76 14.16 -7.81
C ASN A 101 -1.58 13.11 -7.04
N TYR A 102 -0.99 11.94 -6.86
CA TYR A 102 -1.59 10.81 -6.14
C TYR A 102 -1.46 10.92 -4.60
N SER A 103 -0.90 12.01 -4.08
CA SER A 103 -0.71 12.21 -2.64
C SER A 103 -2.05 12.41 -1.92
N ALA A 104 -2.06 12.20 -0.60
CA ALA A 104 -3.27 12.35 0.24
C ALA A 104 -3.89 13.76 0.13
N ASP A 105 -3.07 14.79 -0.02
CA ASP A 105 -3.50 16.19 -0.17
C ASP A 105 -3.85 16.60 -1.61
N GLY A 106 -3.54 15.76 -2.60
CA GLY A 106 -3.82 16.00 -4.01
C GLY A 106 -5.20 15.48 -4.40
N LEU A 107 -5.21 14.44 -5.24
CA LEU A 107 -6.43 13.91 -5.86
C LEU A 107 -7.52 13.54 -4.83
N ARG A 108 -7.13 12.93 -3.70
CA ARG A 108 -8.08 12.50 -2.66
C ARG A 108 -8.85 13.68 -2.07
N LYS A 109 -8.17 14.79 -1.77
CA LYS A 109 -8.77 16.01 -1.24
C LYS A 109 -9.76 16.62 -2.24
N ILE A 110 -9.40 16.63 -3.52
CA ILE A 110 -10.24 17.14 -4.61
C ILE A 110 -11.53 16.33 -4.72
N ILE A 111 -11.44 15.00 -4.76
CA ILE A 111 -12.61 14.09 -4.85
C ILE A 111 -13.52 14.25 -3.63
N LEU A 112 -12.95 14.30 -2.42
CA LEU A 112 -13.73 14.48 -1.18
C LEU A 112 -14.45 15.83 -1.15
N ASN A 113 -13.78 16.90 -1.58
CA ASN A 113 -14.37 18.23 -1.66
C ASN A 113 -15.51 18.29 -2.68
N LYS A 114 -15.33 17.68 -3.86
CA LYS A 114 -16.38 17.61 -4.89
C LYS A 114 -17.59 16.82 -4.39
N LYS A 115 -17.37 15.66 -3.75
CA LYS A 115 -18.45 14.84 -3.15
C LYS A 115 -19.28 15.64 -2.15
N ARG A 116 -18.63 16.40 -1.26
CA ARG A 116 -19.31 17.27 -0.28
C ARG A 116 -20.15 18.36 -0.96
N LYS A 117 -19.58 19.07 -1.95
CA LYS A 117 -20.28 20.13 -2.69
C LYS A 117 -21.52 19.60 -3.43
N SER A 118 -21.38 18.48 -4.14
CA SER A 118 -22.49 17.85 -4.87
C SER A 118 -23.61 17.40 -3.91
N HIS A 119 -23.26 16.83 -2.76
CA HIS A 119 -24.23 16.42 -1.75
C HIS A 119 -25.00 17.61 -1.16
N ASN A 120 -24.32 18.70 -0.81
CA ASN A 120 -24.97 19.88 -0.22
C ASN A 120 -25.93 20.58 -1.21
N SER A 121 -25.57 20.62 -2.50
CA SER A 121 -26.46 21.18 -3.55
C SER A 121 -27.76 20.41 -3.73
N MET A 122 -27.75 19.10 -3.45
CA MET A 122 -28.94 18.24 -3.55
C MET A 122 -29.93 18.48 -2.40
N VAL A 123 -29.41 18.74 -1.19
CA VAL A 123 -30.23 19.03 0.01
C VAL A 123 -30.89 20.40 -0.06
N MET A 124 -30.22 21.40 -0.66
CA MET A 124 -30.79 22.73 -0.87
C MET A 124 -31.87 22.73 -1.97
N GLY A 125 -31.67 21.99 -3.06
CA GLY A 125 -32.64 21.90 -4.16
C GLY A 125 -33.97 21.24 -3.75
N SER A 126 -33.95 20.28 -2.81
CA SER A 126 -35.17 19.66 -2.28
C SER A 126 -35.93 20.53 -1.28
N LYS A 127 -35.33 21.61 -0.77
CA LYS A 127 -35.96 22.53 0.20
C LYS A 127 -36.70 23.71 -0.44
N LEU A 128 -36.56 23.91 -1.74
CA LEU A 128 -37.18 25.02 -2.48
C LEU A 128 -38.54 24.63 -3.14
N TRP A 129 -39.03 23.41 -2.87
CA TRP A 129 -40.28 22.88 -3.39
C TRP A 129 -41.29 22.53 -2.28
N TYR A 130 -41.29 23.29 -1.19
CA TYR A 130 -42.35 23.33 -0.18
C TYR A 130 -42.63 24.77 0.22
#